data_AF-A0A7Y8IR42-F1
#
_entry.id   AF-A0A7Y8IR42-F1
#
_cell.length_a   1.000
_cell.length_b   1.000
_cell.length_c   1.000
_cell.angle_alpha   90.00
_cell.angle_beta   90.00
_cell.angle_gamma   90.00
#
_symmetry.space_group_name_H-M   'P 1'
#
loop_
_entity.id
_entity.type
_entity.pdbx_description
1 polymer ?
#
loop_
_entity_poly.entity_id
_entity_poly.type
_entity_poly.pdbx_seq_one_letter_code
_entity_poly.pdbx_strand_id
1 'polypeptide(L)'
;MYDFLLTKEEKGLQEEVRKFVREKVPSSLIRAMDADQVKYPKEYIESLAAQNLLGLRFSKEWGGRGMKWTGEVAAIEEIGVLGSGMTCLYSLVSICGEAIHHFGTPEQKAKYLKPT
;
A
#
# COMPACT_ATOMS: atom_id res chain seq x y z
N MET A 1 5.65 3.23 -14.96
CA MET A 1 4.92 2.14 -15.61
C MET A 1 4.33 2.73 -16.86
N TYR A 2 4.34 2.00 -17.97
CA TYR A 2 3.80 2.56 -19.21
C TYR A 2 2.27 2.65 -19.14
N ASP A 3 1.71 3.80 -19.49
CA ASP A 3 0.26 4.06 -19.44
C ASP A 3 -0.57 3.06 -20.25
N PHE A 4 -0.02 2.46 -21.31
CA PHE A 4 -0.73 1.47 -22.12
C PHE A 4 -0.86 0.10 -21.44
N LEU A 5 -0.10 -0.16 -20.38
CA LEU A 5 -0.17 -1.40 -19.59
C LEU A 5 -1.27 -1.35 -18.52
N LEU A 6 -1.82 -0.15 -18.25
CA LEU A 6 -2.79 0.07 -17.20
C LEU A 6 -4.22 0.17 -17.74
N THR A 7 -5.13 -0.51 -17.07
CA THR A 7 -6.57 -0.31 -17.24
C THR A 7 -7.00 1.07 -16.73
N LYS A 8 -8.20 1.51 -17.08
CA LYS A 8 -8.75 2.79 -16.59
C LYS A 8 -8.84 2.82 -15.05
N GLU A 9 -9.20 1.70 -14.43
CA GLU A 9 -9.27 1.58 -12.96
C GLU A 9 -7.89 1.73 -12.32
N GLU A 10 -6.87 1.09 -12.89
CA GLU A 10 -5.50 1.16 -12.37
C GLU A 10 -4.84 2.53 -12.61
N LYS A 11 -5.21 3.24 -13.69
CA LYS A 11 -4.82 4.65 -13.87
C LYS A 11 -5.42 5.54 -12.79
N GLY A 12 -6.71 5.33 -12.47
CA GLY A 12 -7.36 6.02 -11.36
C GLY A 12 -6.67 5.75 -10.03
N LEU A 13 -6.27 4.51 -9.77
CA LEU A 13 -5.48 4.15 -8.59
C LEU A 13 -4.12 4.83 -8.59
N GLN A 14 -3.40 4.83 -9.72
CA GLN A 14 -2.09 5.49 -9.81
C GLN A 14 -2.22 6.99 -9.48
N GLU A 15 -3.23 7.67 -10.02
CA GLU A 15 -3.50 9.07 -9.70
C GLU A 15 -3.86 9.30 -8.23
N GLU A 16 -4.67 8.41 -7.64
CA GLU A 16 -5.03 8.42 -6.23
C GLU A 16 -3.78 8.31 -5.33
N VAL A 17 -2.91 7.33 -5.59
CA VAL A 17 -1.68 7.12 -4.82
C VAL A 17 -0.69 8.27 -5.04
N ARG A 18 -0.56 8.78 -6.27
CA ARG A 18 0.26 9.96 -6.57
C ARG A 18 -0.19 11.17 -5.76
N LYS A 19 -1.51 11.38 -5.68
CA LYS A 19 -2.10 12.47 -4.88
C LYS A 19 -1.82 12.26 -3.39
N PHE A 20 -2.01 11.04 -2.88
CA PHE A 20 -1.67 10.68 -1.51
C PHE A 20 -0.23 11.06 -1.18
N VAL A 21 0.73 10.62 -1.99
CA VAL A 21 2.16 10.88 -1.79
C VAL A 21 2.45 12.37 -1.76
N ARG A 22 1.89 13.15 -2.68
CA ARG A 22 2.13 14.59 -2.77
C ARG A 22 1.50 15.40 -1.65
N GLU A 23 0.30 15.03 -1.22
CA GLU A 23 -0.50 15.85 -0.30
C GLU A 23 -0.44 15.38 1.16
N LYS A 24 -0.18 14.10 1.40
CA LYS A 24 -0.27 13.48 2.74
C LYS A 24 1.08 13.09 3.33
N VAL A 25 2.14 12.99 2.52
CA VAL A 25 3.46 12.59 3.00
C VAL A 25 4.39 13.80 3.02
N PRO A 26 4.62 14.41 4.19
CA PRO A 26 5.49 15.58 4.26
C PRO A 26 6.95 15.17 4.10
N SER A 27 7.73 15.96 3.34
CA SER A 27 9.17 15.72 3.19
C SER A 27 9.94 15.74 4.52
N SER A 28 9.41 16.37 5.57
CA SER A 28 9.99 16.33 6.92
C SER A 28 9.96 14.94 7.54
N LEU A 29 8.96 14.11 7.24
CA LEU A 29 8.90 12.73 7.73
C LEU A 29 10.08 11.92 7.19
N ILE A 30 10.35 12.02 5.88
CA ILE A 30 11.46 11.32 5.23
C ILE A 30 12.80 11.75 5.84
N ARG A 31 13.01 13.07 5.99
CA ARG A 31 14.23 13.61 6.64
C ARG A 31 14.38 13.16 8.09
N ALA A 32 13.28 13.06 8.85
CA ALA A 32 13.30 12.60 10.23
C ALA A 32 13.60 11.09 10.33
N MET A 33 13.15 10.30 9.35
CA MET A 33 13.51 8.88 9.24
C MET A 33 15.01 8.71 8.92
N ASP A 34 15.54 9.44 7.95
CA ASP A 34 16.96 9.40 7.60
C ASP A 34 17.87 9.84 8.74
N ALA A 35 17.37 10.74 9.62
CA ALA A 35 18.08 11.21 10.82
C ALA A 35 17.85 10.33 12.07
N ASP A 36 17.23 9.16 11.93
CA ASP A 36 16.87 8.24 13.03
C ASP A 36 15.96 8.85 14.13
N GLN A 37 15.33 9.99 13.87
CA GLN A 37 14.37 10.63 14.77
C GLN A 37 13.01 9.92 14.74
N VAL A 38 12.64 9.35 13.58
CA VAL A 38 11.47 8.51 13.39
C VAL A 38 11.90 7.15 12.90
N LYS A 39 11.83 6.14 13.77
CA LYS A 39 12.21 4.75 13.42
C LYS A 39 11.12 4.00 12.67
N TYR A 40 9.86 4.31 12.99
CA TYR A 40 8.70 3.68 12.36
C TYR A 40 7.60 4.73 12.13
N PRO A 41 7.25 5.03 10.86
CA PRO A 41 6.27 6.07 10.54
C PRO A 41 4.85 5.51 10.64
N LYS A 42 4.35 5.31 11.87
CA LYS A 42 3.06 4.66 12.12
C LYS A 42 1.90 5.42 11.45
N GLU A 43 1.89 6.74 11.58
CA GLU A 43 0.85 7.62 11.07
C GLU A 43 0.75 7.57 9.54
N TYR A 44 1.87 7.33 8.84
CA TYR A 44 1.89 7.13 7.39
C TYR A 44 1.12 5.87 6.99
N ILE A 45 1.35 4.76 7.71
CA ILE A 45 0.66 3.50 7.43
C ILE A 45 -0.83 3.58 7.79
N GLU A 46 -1.17 4.22 8.90
CA GLU A 46 -2.57 4.47 9.27
C GLU A 46 -3.28 5.36 8.24
N SER A 47 -2.58 6.37 7.68
CA SER A 47 -3.14 7.23 6.63
C SER A 47 -3.42 6.50 5.32
N LEU A 48 -2.56 5.55 4.94
CA LEU A 48 -2.78 4.64 3.81
C LEU A 48 -3.96 3.70 4.06
N ALA A 49 -4.04 3.12 5.27
CA ALA A 49 -5.13 2.24 5.67
C ALA A 49 -6.48 2.96 5.63
N ALA A 50 -6.55 4.19 6.14
CA ALA A 50 -7.75 5.01 6.14
C ALA A 50 -8.28 5.32 4.72
N GLN A 51 -7.40 5.29 3.72
CA GLN A 51 -7.76 5.46 2.30
C GLN A 51 -7.93 4.13 1.57
N ASN A 52 -7.89 3.01 2.29
CA ASN A 52 -7.97 1.66 1.70
C ASN A 52 -6.90 1.46 0.62
N LEU A 53 -5.68 1.97 0.82
CA LEU A 53 -4.56 1.84 -0.12
C LEU A 53 -3.61 0.68 0.21
N LEU A 54 -3.90 -0.06 1.29
CA LEU A 54 -3.15 -1.25 1.72
C LEU A 54 -3.86 -2.52 1.28
N GLY A 55 -3.10 -3.57 0.95
CA GLY A 55 -3.68 -4.87 0.60
C GLY A 55 -4.58 -4.81 -0.65
N LEU A 56 -4.23 -3.99 -1.64
CA LEU A 56 -5.05 -3.71 -2.83
C LEU A 56 -5.51 -4.98 -3.55
N ARG A 57 -4.67 -6.01 -3.56
CA ARG A 57 -4.93 -7.30 -4.22
C ARG A 57 -5.79 -8.26 -3.43
N PHE A 58 -5.98 -8.04 -2.12
CA PHE A 58 -6.84 -8.91 -1.32
C PHE A 58 -8.30 -8.73 -1.71
N SER A 59 -9.09 -9.78 -1.58
CA SER A 59 -10.51 -9.72 -1.93
C SER A 59 -11.26 -8.71 -1.06
N LYS A 60 -12.38 -8.19 -1.60
CA LYS A 60 -13.24 -7.24 -0.90
C LYS A 60 -13.83 -7.82 0.40
N GLU A 61 -14.04 -9.14 0.46
CA GLU A 61 -14.48 -9.86 1.67
C GLU A 61 -13.51 -9.67 2.84
N TRP A 62 -12.22 -9.57 2.54
CA TRP A 62 -11.15 -9.38 3.52
C TRP A 62 -10.71 -7.92 3.65
N GLY A 63 -11.46 -6.97 3.07
CA GLY A 63 -11.20 -5.53 3.20
C GLY A 63 -10.28 -4.93 2.13
N GLY A 64 -9.78 -5.73 1.19
CA GLY A 64 -8.98 -5.24 0.06
C GLY A 64 -9.83 -4.71 -1.10
N ARG A 65 -9.17 -4.39 -2.22
CA ARG A 65 -9.84 -3.88 -3.43
C ARG A 65 -10.05 -4.94 -4.53
N GLY A 66 -9.45 -6.13 -4.40
CA GLY A 66 -9.51 -7.20 -5.40
C GLY A 66 -8.73 -6.89 -6.68
N MET A 67 -7.70 -6.05 -6.60
CA MET A 67 -6.90 -5.61 -7.75
C MET A 67 -5.89 -6.67 -8.20
N LYS A 68 -5.34 -6.46 -9.39
CA LYS A 68 -4.27 -7.29 -9.97
C LYS A 68 -2.89 -6.73 -9.60
N TRP A 69 -1.85 -7.49 -9.93
CA TRP A 69 -0.45 -7.08 -9.79
C TRP A 69 -0.12 -5.77 -10.51
N THR A 70 -0.72 -5.52 -11.68
CA THR A 70 -0.56 -4.26 -12.42
C THR A 70 -0.96 -3.04 -11.59
N GLY A 71 -2.10 -3.11 -10.88
CA GLY A 71 -2.52 -2.07 -9.93
C GLY A 71 -1.57 -1.93 -8.73
N GLU A 72 -1.20 -3.04 -8.09
CA GLU A 72 -0.24 -3.02 -6.96
C GLU A 72 1.10 -2.39 -7.36
N VAL A 73 1.66 -2.78 -8.51
CA VAL A 73 2.95 -2.25 -8.98
C VAL A 73 2.83 -0.78 -9.36
N ALA A 74 1.70 -0.33 -9.91
CA ALA A 74 1.46 1.09 -10.17
C ALA A 74 1.42 1.91 -8.88
N ALA A 75 0.80 1.39 -7.82
CA ALA A 75 0.81 2.02 -6.50
C ALA A 75 2.23 2.05 -5.90
N ILE A 76 2.95 0.92 -5.94
CA ILE A 76 4.34 0.81 -5.47
C ILE A 76 5.25 1.81 -6.17
N GLU A 77 5.08 2.03 -7.47
CA GLU A 77 5.87 3.01 -8.23
C GLU A 77 5.67 4.45 -7.69
N GLU A 78 4.43 4.84 -7.43
CA GLU A 78 4.13 6.19 -6.91
C GLU A 78 4.61 6.35 -5.46
N ILE A 79 4.50 5.30 -4.62
CA ILE A 79 5.13 5.30 -3.28
C ILE A 79 6.66 5.33 -3.39
N GLY A 80 7.21 4.70 -4.43
CA GLY A 80 8.64 4.59 -4.75
C GLY A 80 9.41 5.90 -4.69
N VAL A 81 8.77 7.00 -5.06
CA VAL A 81 9.39 8.34 -5.07
C VAL A 81 9.78 8.83 -3.68
N LEU A 82 9.24 8.23 -2.61
CA LEU A 82 9.56 8.54 -1.21
C LEU A 82 10.82 7.83 -0.70
N GLY A 83 11.38 6.90 -1.48
CA GLY A 83 12.53 6.09 -1.10
C GLY A 83 12.20 4.66 -0.72
N SER A 84 13.24 3.82 -0.63
CA SER A 84 13.12 2.37 -0.44
C SER A 84 12.48 1.99 0.90
N GLY A 85 12.77 2.73 1.98
CA GLY A 85 12.22 2.45 3.31
C GLY A 85 10.69 2.52 3.35
N MET A 86 10.12 3.60 2.82
CA MET A 86 8.66 3.80 2.74
C MET A 86 8.00 2.76 1.84
N THR A 87 8.62 2.49 0.69
CA THR A 87 8.11 1.54 -0.30
C THR A 87 8.13 0.10 0.22
N CYS A 88 9.21 -0.29 0.90
CA CYS A 88 9.30 -1.57 1.58
C CYS A 88 8.19 -1.70 2.62
N LEU A 89 8.04 -0.69 3.49
CA LEU A 89 7.00 -0.72 4.52
C LEU A 89 5.58 -0.83 3.94
N TYR A 90 5.28 -0.09 2.87
CA TYR A 90 4.02 -0.18 2.13
C TYR A 90 3.76 -1.60 1.59
N SER A 91 4.74 -2.17 0.90
CA SER A 91 4.61 -3.48 0.25
C SER A 91 4.57 -4.68 1.22
N LEU A 92 5.02 -4.52 2.47
CA LEU A 92 5.00 -5.59 3.48
C LEU A 92 3.60 -6.13 3.74
N VAL A 93 2.56 -5.31 3.64
CA VAL A 93 1.16 -5.78 3.78
C VAL A 93 0.86 -6.84 2.74
N SER A 94 1.24 -6.59 1.49
CA SER A 94 1.10 -7.56 0.40
C SER A 94 2.02 -8.76 0.61
N ILE A 95 3.29 -8.57 0.97
CA ILE A 95 4.24 -9.69 1.15
C ILE A 95 3.77 -10.65 2.25
N CYS A 96 3.45 -10.14 3.44
CA CYS A 96 3.04 -10.95 4.58
C CYS A 96 1.61 -11.47 4.42
N GLY A 97 0.69 -10.62 3.93
CA GLY A 97 -0.71 -10.97 3.79
C GLY A 97 -0.99 -11.92 2.63
N GLU A 98 -0.15 -11.98 1.58
CA GLU A 98 -0.35 -12.87 0.42
C GLU A 98 -0.49 -14.32 0.83
N ALA A 99 0.42 -14.82 1.68
CA ALA A 99 0.39 -16.20 2.12
C ALA A 99 -0.91 -16.53 2.86
N ILE A 100 -1.39 -15.61 3.70
CA ILE A 100 -2.64 -15.77 4.44
C ILE A 100 -3.84 -15.68 3.48
N HIS A 101 -3.82 -14.76 2.52
CA HIS A 101 -4.89 -14.57 1.54
C HIS A 101 -5.08 -15.80 0.64
N HIS A 102 -3.98 -16.42 0.21
CA HIS A 102 -4.06 -17.59 -0.66
C HIS A 102 -4.25 -18.90 0.11
N PHE A 103 -3.50 -19.10 1.20
CA PHE A 103 -3.38 -20.41 1.85
C PHE A 103 -3.98 -20.49 3.25
N GLY A 104 -4.40 -19.36 3.83
CA GLY A 104 -5.00 -19.34 5.16
C GLY A 104 -6.38 -20.01 5.21
N THR A 105 -6.77 -20.48 6.39
CA THR A 105 -8.17 -20.88 6.65
C THR A 105 -9.06 -19.63 6.68
N PRO A 106 -10.39 -19.77 6.54
CA PRO A 106 -11.32 -18.64 6.70
C PRO A 106 -11.13 -17.89 8.03
N GLU A 107 -10.84 -18.60 9.12
CA GLU A 107 -10.60 -18.01 10.44
C GLU A 107 -9.29 -17.21 10.48
N GLN A 108 -8.23 -17.71 9.83
CA GLN A 108 -6.96 -16.98 9.72
C GLN A 108 -7.11 -15.72 8.86
N LYS A 109 -7.82 -15.81 7.73
CA LYS A 109 -8.10 -14.65 6.88
C LYS A 109 -8.93 -13.61 7.61
N ALA A 110 -9.99 -14.03 8.32
CA ALA A 110 -10.82 -13.15 9.12
C ALA A 110 -10.03 -12.44 10.24
N LYS A 111 -9.10 -13.16 10.88
CA LYS A 111 -8.31 -12.63 11.99
C LYS A 111 -7.19 -11.68 11.55
N TYR A 112 -6.53 -11.95 10.42
CA TYR A 112 -5.27 -11.27 10.07
C TYR A 112 -5.36 -10.36 8.84
N LEU A 113 -6.34 -10.54 7.95
CA LEU A 113 -6.48 -9.70 6.75
C LEU A 113 -7.50 -8.59 6.91
N LYS A 114 -8.53 -8.81 7.72
CA LYS A 114 -9.53 -7.77 7.96
C LYS A 114 -8.87 -6.57 8.68
N PRO A 115 -9.15 -5.34 8.24
CA PRO A 115 -8.70 -4.14 8.94
C PRO A 115 -9.16 -4.19 10.41
N THR A 116 -8.24 -3.85 11.32
CA THR A 116 -8.50 -3.67 12.75
C THR A 116 -8.92 -2.25 13.06
#